data_AF-A0A961GY46-F1
#
_entry.id   AF-A0A961GY46-F1
#
_cell.length_a   1.000
_cell.length_b   1.000
_cell.length_c   1.000
_cell.angle_alpha   90.00
_cell.angle_beta   90.00
_cell.angle_gamma   90.00
#
_symmetry.space_group_name_H-M   'P 1'
#
loop_
_entity.id
_entity.type
_entity.pdbx_description
1 polymer ?
#
loop_
_entity_poly.entity_id
_entity_poly.type
_entity_poly.pdbx_seq_one_letter_code
_entity_poly.pdbx_strand_id
1 'polypeptide(L)' 'MALIVQKYGGSSVADAASIKRVAKRIAETRRAGNDVVVAVSAMGDTTDELL' A
#
# COMPACT_ATOMS: atom_id res chain seq x y z
N MET A 1 -16.14 -6.82 -11.88
CA MET A 1 -14.77 -7.34 -11.80
C MET A 1 -13.88 -6.43 -12.63
N ALA A 2 -12.97 -5.70 -11.99
CA ALA A 2 -12.03 -4.78 -12.62
C ALA A 2 -10.59 -5.06 -12.14
N LEU A 3 -9.60 -4.63 -12.91
CA LEU A 3 -8.20 -4.61 -12.50
C LEU A 3 -7.88 -3.24 -11.90
N ILE A 4 -7.55 -3.22 -10.61
CA ILE A 4 -7.24 -1.99 -9.86
C ILE A 4 -5.76 -1.96 -9.51
N VAL A 5 -5.11 -0.83 -9.78
CA VAL A 5 -3.74 -0.56 -9.31
C VAL A 5 -3.81 0.40 -8.13
N GLN A 6 -3.24 0.02 -7.00
CA GLN A 6 -3.14 0.87 -5.81
C GLN A 6 -1.69 1.21 -5.51
N LYS A 7 -1.37 2.51 -5.43
CA LYS A 7 -0.05 2.97 -5.01
C LYS A 7 -0.10 3.57 -3.61
N TYR A 8 0.84 3.16 -2.76
CA TYR A 8 1.02 3.72 -1.42
C TYR A 8 2.40 4.36 -1.29
N GLY A 9 2.45 5.63 -0.90
CA GLY A 9 3.70 6.35 -0.63
C GLY A 9 4.30 6.01 0.72
N GLY A 10 5.54 6.45 0.99
CA GLY A 10 6.28 6.11 2.21
C GLY A 10 5.54 6.45 3.50
N SER A 11 4.85 7.60 3.54
CA SER A 11 3.99 7.99 4.67
C SER A 11 2.82 7.02 4.92
N SER A 12 2.32 6.34 3.90
CA SER A 12 1.24 5.34 4.03
C SER A 12 1.75 3.99 4.55
N VAL A 13 3.07 3.77 4.52
CA VAL A 13 3.74 2.54 4.98
C VAL A 13 4.85 2.84 5.99
N ALA A 14 4.76 3.97 6.70
CA ALA A 14 5.82 4.45 7.59
C ALA A 14 6.10 3.55 8.80
N ASP A 15 5.09 2.77 9.22
CA ASP A 15 5.17 1.90 10.39
C ASP A 15 4.25 0.68 10.23
N ALA A 16 4.38 -0.28 11.15
CA ALA A 16 3.61 -1.52 11.13
C ALA A 16 2.08 -1.32 11.23
N ALA A 17 1.61 -0.32 11.98
CA ALA A 17 0.19 -0.01 12.08
C ALA A 17 -0.32 0.61 10.77
N SER A 18 0.46 1.47 10.14
CA SER A 18 0.21 2.06 8.82
C SER A 18 0.10 0.97 7.75
N ILE A 19 1.04 0.02 7.73
CA ILE A 19 1.00 -1.14 6.83
C ILE A 19 -0.26 -2.00 7.06
N LYS A 20 -0.64 -2.26 8.32
CA LYS A 20 -1.89 -2.99 8.62
C LYS A 20 -3.14 -2.27 8.10
N ARG A 21 -3.19 -0.93 8.18
CA ARG A 21 -4.29 -0.13 7.61
C ARG A 21 -4.34 -0.25 6.08
N VAL A 22 -3.19 -0.19 5.41
CA VAL A 22 -3.07 -0.40 3.96
C VAL A 22 -3.51 -1.80 3.55
N ALA A 23 -3.04 -2.84 4.24
CA ALA A 23 -3.41 -4.23 4.00
C ALA A 23 -4.93 -4.44 4.12
N LYS A 24 -5.58 -3.83 5.13
CA LYS A 24 -7.04 -3.88 5.28
C LYS A 24 -7.75 -3.32 4.03
N ARG A 25 -7.32 -2.17 3.51
CA ARG A 25 -7.90 -1.54 2.31
C ARG A 25 -7.72 -2.37 1.04
N ILE A 26 -6.54 -2.97 0.86
CA ILE A 26 -6.26 -3.88 -0.26
C ILE A 26 -7.21 -5.08 -0.19
N ALA A 27 -7.33 -5.69 0.99
CA ALA A 27 -8.19 -6.85 1.20
C ALA A 27 -9.68 -6.52 0.99
N GLU A 28 -10.14 -5.33 1.40
CA GLU A 28 -11.50 -4.84 1.11
C GLU A 28 -11.73 -4.69 -0.40
N THR A 29 -10.76 -4.14 -1.13
CA THR A 29 -10.84 -3.97 -2.58
C THR A 29 -10.90 -5.31 -3.31
N ARG A 30 -10.10 -6.29 -2.86
CA ARG A 30 -10.16 -7.66 -3.37
C ARG A 30 -11.50 -8.33 -3.07
N ARG A 31 -12.01 -8.20 -1.84
CA ARG A 31 -13.33 -8.73 -1.44
C ARG A 31 -14.48 -8.13 -2.23
N ALA A 32 -14.36 -6.91 -2.72
CA ALA A 32 -15.33 -6.29 -3.63
C ALA A 32 -15.31 -6.89 -5.05
N GLY A 33 -14.51 -7.94 -5.32
CA GLY A 33 -14.49 -8.66 -6.60
C GLY A 33 -13.56 -8.04 -7.64
N ASN A 34 -12.52 -7.31 -7.21
CA ASN A 34 -11.49 -6.74 -8.09
C ASN A 34 -10.20 -7.56 -8.03
N ASP A 35 -9.48 -7.63 -9.13
CA ASP A 35 -8.07 -8.02 -9.11
C ASP A 35 -7.25 -6.78 -8.74
N VAL A 36 -6.26 -6.96 -7.85
CA VAL A 36 -5.54 -5.82 -7.26
C VAL A 36 -4.05 -6.01 -7.43
N VAL A 37 -3.40 -5.03 -8.06
CA VAL A 37 -1.94 -4.88 -8.10
C VAL A 37 -1.57 -3.74 -7.16
N VAL A 38 -0.54 -3.93 -6.34
CA VAL A 38 -0.12 -2.96 -5.35
C VAL A 38 1.35 -2.60 -5.56
N ALA A 39 1.63 -1.30 -5.64
CA ALA A 39 2.98 -0.76 -5.65
C ALA A 39 3.20 0.09 -4.38
N VAL A 40 4.33 -0.11 -3.71
CA VAL A 40 4.69 0.64 -2.49
C VAL A 40 6.03 1.32 -2.66
N SER A 41 6.17 2.50 -2.06
CA SER A 41 7.47 3.15 -1.86
C SER A 41 8.21 2.53 -0.65
N ALA A 42 9.48 2.88 -0.44
CA ALA A 42 10.17 2.61 0.81
C ALA A 42 9.42 3.22 2.02
N MET A 43 9.66 2.67 3.21
CA MET A 43 8.95 3.09 4.44
C MET A 43 9.36 4.51 4.85
N GLY A 44 8.39 5.36 5.19
CA GLY A 44 8.66 6.70 5.72
C GLY A 44 9.63 7.49 4.83
N ASP A 45 10.70 7.99 5.45
CA ASP A 45 11.75 8.80 4.82
C ASP A 45 12.97 7.96 4.41
N THR A 46 12.89 6.63 4.43
CA THR A 46 14.03 5.72 4.17
C THR A 46 14.72 5.94 2.83
N THR A 47 14.00 6.43 1.80
CA THR A 47 14.65 6.78 0.53
C THR A 47 15.66 7.91 0.71
N ASP A 48 15.30 8.94 1.49
CA ASP A 48 16.15 10.11 1.74
C ASP A 48 17.29 9.75 2.70
N GLU A 49 17.09 8.81 3.63
CA GLU A 49 18.15 8.30 4.51
C GLU A 49 19.22 7.47 3.78
N LEU A 50 18.87 6.90 2.62
CA LEU A 50 19.75 6.04 1.82
C LEU A 50 20.48 6.80 0.69
N LEU A 51 20.14 8.06 0.44
CA LEU A 51 20.69 8.91 -0.63
C LEU A 51 21.54 10.05 -0.07
#